data_AF-A0A2V5MA58-F1
#
_entry.id   AF-A0A2V5MA58-F1
#
_cell.length_a   1.000
_cell.length_b   1.000
_cell.length_c   1.000
_cell.angle_alpha   90.00
_cell.angle_beta   90.00
_cell.angle_gamma   90.00
#
_symmetry.space_group_name_H-M   'P 1'
#
loop_
_entity.id
_entity.type
_entity.pdbx_description
1 polymer ?
#
loop_
_entity_poly.entity_id
_entity_poly.type
_entity_poly.pdbx_seq_one_letter_code
_entity_poly.pdbx_strand_id
1 'polypeptide(L)'
;MALGFDLELSNLLQRVLTAQGMTFHLEAKVSAVKVDDGRATVVATKDGQELKFEADKVLVSVGRRPFSDGLGAEKVGVEFDEKKRIKVDKHFRTNVEGIYAIGDVIAGPMLAHKAEDEGIACVEIIAGKAGHVNYEAIAGIIY
;
A
#
# COMPACT_ATOMS: atom_id res chain seq x y z
N MET A 1 14.81 3.69 2.87
CA MET A 1 15.00 2.25 2.59
C MET A 1 13.69 1.70 2.01
N ALA A 2 13.77 0.83 0.99
CA ALA A 2 12.59 0.18 0.41
C ALA A 2 12.09 -0.94 1.34
N LEU A 3 11.32 -0.56 2.36
CA LEU A 3 10.79 -1.50 3.35
C LEU A 3 9.94 -2.57 2.65
N GLY A 4 10.20 -3.84 2.96
CA GLY A 4 9.52 -4.99 2.34
C GLY A 4 10.31 -5.69 1.23
N PHE A 5 11.46 -5.14 0.84
CA PHE A 5 12.45 -5.82 0.00
C PHE A 5 13.65 -6.29 0.83
N ASP A 6 14.46 -7.16 0.23
CA ASP A 6 15.75 -7.55 0.80
C ASP A 6 16.62 -6.33 1.12
N LEU A 7 17.37 -6.42 2.22
CA LEU A 7 18.17 -5.32 2.74
C LEU A 7 19.33 -4.95 1.80
N GLU A 8 19.98 -5.94 1.18
CA GLU A 8 21.07 -5.70 0.24
C GLU A 8 20.56 -4.97 -1.00
N LEU A 9 19.40 -5.39 -1.53
CA LEU A 9 18.74 -4.71 -2.64
C LEU A 9 18.33 -3.28 -2.29
N SER A 10 17.78 -3.09 -1.09
CA SER A 10 17.36 -1.77 -0.61
C SER A 10 18.54 -0.80 -0.48
N ASN A 11 19.68 -1.27 0.03
CA ASN A 11 20.90 -0.49 0.15
C ASN A 11 21.52 -0.18 -1.21
N LEU A 12 21.52 -1.15 -2.12
CA LEU A 12 22.00 -0.96 -3.49
C LEU A 12 21.17 0.11 -4.22
N LEU A 13 19.84 0.02 -4.16
CA LEU A 13 18.94 1.00 -4.77
C LEU A 13 19.19 2.40 -4.23
N GLN A 14 19.28 2.56 -2.91
CA GLN A 14 19.56 3.85 -2.29
C GLN A 14 20.89 4.42 -2.79
N ARG A 15 21.95 3.60 -2.89
CA ARG A 15 23.26 4.03 -3.39
C ARG A 15 23.19 4.51 -4.84
N VAL A 16 22.50 3.76 -5.71
CA VAL A 16 22.31 4.11 -7.13
C VAL A 16 21.55 5.42 -7.27
N LEU A 17 20.41 5.57 -6.59
CA LEU A 17 19.60 6.80 -6.64
C LEU A 17 20.34 8.01 -6.06
N THR A 18 21.15 7.80 -5.02
CA THR A 18 22.01 8.86 -4.45
C THR A 18 23.06 9.30 -5.47
N ALA A 19 23.68 8.38 -6.19
CA ALA A 19 24.63 8.69 -7.27
C ALA A 19 23.98 9.44 -8.44
N GLN A 20 22.66 9.28 -8.64
CA GLN A 20 21.85 10.02 -9.62
C GLN A 20 21.40 11.40 -9.13
N GLY A 21 21.74 11.79 -7.90
CA GLY A 21 21.44 13.11 -7.34
C GLY A 21 20.24 13.18 -6.39
N MET A 22 19.62 12.04 -6.03
CA MET A 22 18.56 12.03 -5.01
C MET A 22 19.16 12.19 -3.61
N THR A 23 18.58 13.09 -2.81
CA THR A 23 18.94 13.25 -1.40
C THR A 23 17.94 12.51 -0.52
N PHE A 24 18.43 11.68 0.40
CA PHE A 24 17.59 10.90 1.31
C PHE A 24 17.69 11.39 2.76
N HIS A 25 16.57 11.83 3.32
CA HIS A 25 16.42 12.09 4.74
C HIS A 25 15.67 10.94 5.41
N LEU A 26 16.38 9.84 5.68
CA LEU A 26 15.80 8.69 6.41
C LEU A 26 15.61 9.03 7.89
N GLU A 27 14.68 8.31 8.53
CA GLU A 27 14.31 8.49 9.94
C GLU A 27 13.80 9.92 10.27
N ALA A 28 13.38 10.65 9.23
CA ALA A 28 12.76 11.96 9.36
C ALA A 28 11.24 11.82 9.36
N LYS A 29 10.60 12.16 10.48
CA LYS A 29 9.14 12.17 10.60
C LYS A 29 8.61 13.53 10.18
N VAL A 30 7.91 13.59 9.05
CA VAL A 30 7.20 14.80 8.61
C VAL A 30 6.05 15.10 9.58
N SER A 31 5.99 16.32 10.10
CA SER A 31 4.97 16.79 11.04
C SER A 31 4.02 17.80 10.43
N ALA A 32 4.47 18.58 9.43
CA ALA A 32 3.62 19.55 8.75
C ALA A 32 4.12 19.83 7.32
N VAL A 33 3.19 20.21 6.45
CA VAL A 33 3.46 20.83 5.15
C VAL A 33 2.62 22.10 5.09
N LYS A 34 3.27 23.24 4.88
CA LYS A 34 2.60 24.54 4.68
C LYS A 34 2.88 25.02 3.27
N VAL A 35 1.88 25.59 2.62
CA VAL A 35 2.03 26.19 1.29
C VAL A 35 1.68 27.67 1.41
N ASP A 36 2.61 28.52 1.01
CA ASP A 36 2.46 29.97 1.01
C ASP A 36 3.09 30.55 -0.26
N ASP A 37 2.39 31.47 -0.92
CA ASP A 37 2.80 32.11 -2.18
C ASP A 37 3.42 31.14 -3.22
N GLY A 38 2.80 29.97 -3.41
CA GLY A 38 3.25 28.97 -4.38
C GLY A 38 4.48 28.14 -3.98
N ARG A 39 5.07 28.36 -2.79
CA ARG A 39 6.14 27.53 -2.23
C ARG A 39 5.67 26.69 -1.05
N ALA A 40 6.19 25.46 -0.97
CA ALA A 40 5.91 24.55 0.12
C ALA A 40 7.07 24.50 1.13
N THR A 41 6.75 24.63 2.41
CA THR A 41 7.65 24.36 3.53
C THR A 41 7.23 23.06 4.22
N VAL A 42 8.09 22.05 4.15
CA VAL A 42 7.93 20.77 4.84
C VAL A 42 8.71 20.82 6.15
N VAL A 43 8.04 20.57 7.27
CA VAL A 43 8.65 20.44 8.60
C VAL A 43 8.74 18.97 8.96
N ALA A 44 9.92 18.52 9.35
CA ALA A 44 10.15 17.18 9.84
C ALA A 44 10.96 17.19 11.13
N THR A 45 10.95 16.07 11.86
CA THR A 45 11.79 15.86 13.03
C THR A 45 12.66 14.63 12.82
N LYS A 46 13.95 14.75 13.12
CA LYS A 46 14.90 13.64 13.14
C LYS A 46 15.75 13.76 14.40
N ASP A 47 15.84 12.68 15.18
CA ASP A 47 16.64 12.64 16.42
C ASP A 47 16.33 13.80 17.39
N GLY A 48 15.05 14.19 17.47
CA GLY A 48 14.58 15.31 18.28
C GLY A 48 14.87 16.72 17.72
N GLN A 49 15.56 16.82 16.58
CA GLN A 49 15.86 18.08 15.90
C GLN A 49 14.85 18.37 14.80
N GLU A 50 14.45 19.64 14.68
CA GLU A 50 13.58 20.11 13.61
C GLU A 50 14.37 20.32 12.31
N LEU A 51 13.84 19.80 11.21
CA LEU A 51 14.33 19.98 9.85
C LEU A 51 13.26 20.75 9.05
N LYS A 52 13.70 21.67 8.19
CA LYS A 52 12.83 22.39 7.26
C LYS A 52 13.34 22.23 5.83
N PHE A 53 12.41 21.93 4.94
CA PHE A 53 12.69 21.81 3.51
C PHE A 53 11.77 22.74 2.73
N GLU A 54 12.33 23.49 1.80
CA GLU A 54 11.56 24.32 0.86
C GLU A 54 11.55 23.66 -0.52
N ALA A 55 10.39 23.63 -1.16
CA ALA A 55 10.22 23.06 -2.49
C ALA A 55 9.05 23.73 -3.23
N ASP A 56 9.12 23.76 -4.57
CA ASP A 56 8.02 24.22 -5.42
C ASP A 56 6.87 23.21 -5.49
N LYS A 57 7.18 21.92 -5.27
CA LYS A 57 6.25 20.80 -5.32
C LYS A 57 6.57 19.78 -4.25
N VAL A 58 5.52 19.14 -3.72
CA VAL A 58 5.61 18.06 -2.75
C VAL A 58 4.79 16.87 -3.25
N LEU A 59 5.43 15.70 -3.34
CA LEU A 59 4.77 14.43 -3.62
C LEU A 59 4.55 13.68 -2.30
N VAL A 60 3.29 13.32 -2.02
CA VAL A 60 2.94 12.50 -0.85
C VAL A 60 2.75 11.05 -1.30
N SER A 61 3.74 10.21 -1.02
CA SER A 61 3.76 8.79 -1.40
C SER A 61 4.03 7.88 -0.18
N VAL A 62 3.28 8.10 0.91
CA VAL A 62 3.47 7.40 2.20
C VAL A 62 2.78 6.04 2.31
N GLY A 63 2.08 5.62 1.25
CA GLY A 63 1.36 4.36 1.20
C GLY A 63 -0.02 4.50 0.57
N ARG A 64 -0.74 3.38 0.53
CA ARG A 64 -2.11 3.26 0.03
C ARG A 64 -3.01 2.75 1.15
N ARG A 65 -4.31 2.99 1.03
CA ARG A 65 -5.34 2.46 1.94
C ARG A 65 -6.46 1.82 1.13
N PRO A 66 -7.13 0.78 1.67
CA PRO A 66 -8.33 0.24 1.03
C PRO A 66 -9.37 1.36 0.85
N PHE A 67 -10.14 1.29 -0.24
CA PHE A 67 -11.20 2.24 -0.52
C PHE A 67 -12.53 1.50 -0.68
N SER A 68 -13.42 1.70 0.30
CA SER A 68 -14.78 1.12 0.33
C SER A 68 -15.85 2.19 0.57
N ASP A 69 -15.47 3.47 0.60
CA ASP A 69 -16.40 4.58 0.81
C ASP A 69 -17.43 4.61 -0.33
N GLY A 70 -18.72 4.72 0.02
CA GLY A 70 -19.81 4.75 -0.95
C GLY A 70 -20.22 3.39 -1.51
N LEU A 71 -19.52 2.29 -1.21
CA LEU A 71 -19.88 0.93 -1.67
C LEU A 71 -21.17 0.40 -1.05
N GLY A 72 -21.54 0.89 0.14
CA GLY A 72 -22.68 0.39 0.90
C GLY A 72 -22.41 -0.93 1.64
N ALA A 73 -21.15 -1.36 1.73
CA ALA A 73 -20.72 -2.61 2.37
C ALA A 73 -21.18 -2.73 3.83
N GLU A 74 -21.08 -1.65 4.62
CA GLU A 74 -21.57 -1.62 6.00
C GLU A 74 -23.11 -1.82 6.08
N LYS A 75 -23.86 -1.30 5.10
CA LYS A 75 -25.33 -1.41 5.09
C LYS A 75 -25.81 -2.84 4.87
N VAL A 76 -25.01 -3.64 4.17
CA VAL A 76 -25.28 -5.07 3.93
C VAL A 76 -24.59 -5.97 4.96
N GLY A 77 -23.93 -5.39 5.97
CA GLY A 77 -23.34 -6.13 7.08
C GLY A 77 -21.95 -6.73 6.81
N VAL A 78 -21.23 -6.28 5.77
CA VAL A 78 -19.85 -6.74 5.52
C VAL A 78 -18.93 -6.24 6.63
N GLU A 79 -18.16 -7.16 7.20
CA GLU A 79 -17.19 -6.86 8.25
C GLU A 79 -15.85 -6.35 7.69
N PHE A 80 -15.24 -5.44 8.46
CA PHE A 80 -13.91 -4.89 8.20
C PHE A 80 -12.94 -5.25 9.32
N ASP A 81 -11.65 -5.27 9.00
CA ASP A 81 -10.59 -5.43 9.99
C ASP A 81 -10.14 -4.09 10.60
N GLU A 82 -9.17 -4.14 11.52
CA GLU A 82 -8.64 -2.95 12.20
C GLU A 82 -7.96 -1.93 11.27
N LYS A 83 -7.62 -2.34 10.05
CA LYS A 83 -7.03 -1.50 8.99
C LYS A 83 -8.06 -1.05 7.96
N LYS A 84 -9.36 -1.26 8.22
CA LYS A 84 -10.49 -0.95 7.33
C LYS A 84 -10.48 -1.72 6.00
N ARG A 85 -9.85 -2.89 5.97
CA ARG A 85 -9.93 -3.82 4.83
C ARG A 85 -11.16 -4.71 5.00
N ILE A 86 -11.76 -5.16 3.91
CA ILE A 86 -12.86 -6.14 3.96
C ILE A 86 -12.29 -7.46 4.48
N LYS A 87 -12.92 -8.04 5.50
CA LYS A 87 -12.52 -9.35 6.01
C LYS A 87 -12.99 -10.42 5.04
N VAL A 88 -12.07 -11.30 4.67
CA VAL A 88 -12.35 -12.48 3.85
C VAL A 88 -11.73 -13.73 4.44
N ASP A 89 -12.31 -14.88 4.12
CA ASP A 89 -11.70 -16.18 4.39
C ASP A 89 -10.67 -16.57 3.31
N LYS A 90 -10.15 -17.81 3.38
CA LYS A 90 -9.18 -18.35 2.40
C LYS A 90 -9.75 -18.51 0.98
N HIS A 91 -11.05 -18.37 0.81
CA HIS A 91 -11.80 -18.50 -0.44
C HIS A 91 -12.38 -17.16 -0.89
N PHE A 92 -11.85 -16.05 -0.39
CA PHE A 92 -12.26 -14.67 -0.72
C PHE A 92 -13.68 -14.31 -0.31
N ARG A 93 -14.34 -15.14 0.51
CA ARG A 93 -15.72 -14.91 0.97
C ARG A 93 -15.71 -13.94 2.13
N THR A 94 -16.61 -12.96 2.08
CA THR A 94 -16.92 -12.14 3.26
C THR A 94 -17.78 -12.94 4.25
N ASN A 95 -18.14 -12.32 5.37
CA ASN A 95 -19.13 -12.85 6.30
C ASN A 95 -20.57 -12.89 5.72
N VAL A 96 -20.83 -12.18 4.61
CA VAL A 96 -22.12 -12.14 3.93
C VAL A 96 -22.10 -13.12 2.75
N GLU A 97 -23.04 -14.06 2.74
CA GLU A 97 -23.14 -15.06 1.69
C GLU A 97 -23.33 -14.43 0.30
N GLY A 98 -22.60 -14.94 -0.69
CA GLY A 98 -22.62 -14.42 -2.06
C GLY A 98 -21.77 -13.18 -2.28
N ILE A 99 -21.18 -12.58 -1.24
CA ILE A 99 -20.29 -11.42 -1.34
C ILE A 99 -18.84 -11.86 -1.15
N TYR A 100 -18.00 -11.46 -2.10
CA TYR A 100 -16.57 -11.75 -2.17
C TYR A 100 -15.77 -10.46 -2.32
N ALA A 101 -14.49 -10.48 -1.94
CA ALA A 101 -13.59 -9.35 -2.12
C ALA A 101 -12.15 -9.80 -2.42
N ILE A 102 -11.47 -9.04 -3.28
CA ILE A 102 -10.10 -9.31 -3.79
C ILE A 102 -9.30 -8.01 -3.91
N GLY A 103 -8.01 -8.12 -4.16
CA GLY A 103 -7.12 -7.01 -4.48
C GLY A 103 -6.78 -6.13 -3.27
N ASP A 104 -6.65 -4.82 -3.51
CA ASP A 104 -6.20 -3.84 -2.52
C ASP A 104 -7.18 -3.62 -1.36
N VAL A 105 -8.44 -4.07 -1.49
CA VAL A 105 -9.48 -3.88 -0.46
C VAL A 105 -9.43 -4.95 0.65
N ILE A 106 -8.69 -6.05 0.43
CA ILE A 106 -8.49 -7.13 1.40
C ILE A 106 -7.04 -7.16 1.92
N ALA A 107 -6.71 -8.11 2.80
CA ALA A 107 -5.34 -8.30 3.26
C ALA A 107 -4.41 -8.81 2.13
N GLY A 108 -3.12 -8.49 2.24
CA GLY A 108 -2.07 -8.91 1.31
C GLY A 108 -1.32 -7.72 0.67
N PRO A 109 -0.37 -8.00 -0.23
CA PRO A 109 0.35 -6.96 -0.95
C PRO A 109 -0.59 -6.25 -1.95
N MET A 110 -0.45 -4.92 -2.05
CA MET A 110 -1.28 -4.07 -2.92
C MET A 110 -0.65 -3.97 -4.31
N LEU A 111 -0.81 -5.02 -5.11
CA LEU A 111 -0.19 -5.18 -6.43
C LEU A 111 -1.25 -5.55 -7.46
N ALA A 112 -1.10 -5.03 -8.69
CA ALA A 112 -2.05 -5.28 -9.77
C ALA A 112 -2.19 -6.76 -10.11
N HIS A 113 -1.07 -7.45 -10.37
CA HIS A 113 -1.07 -8.87 -10.73
C HIS A 113 -1.55 -9.77 -9.57
N LYS A 114 -1.35 -9.36 -8.31
CA LYS A 114 -1.97 -10.04 -7.15
C LYS A 114 -3.50 -9.97 -7.23
N ALA A 115 -4.06 -8.80 -7.53
CA ALA A 115 -5.50 -8.65 -7.67
C ALA A 115 -6.07 -9.45 -8.86
N GLU A 116 -5.31 -9.56 -9.95
CA GLU A 116 -5.66 -10.39 -11.11
C GLU A 116 -5.71 -11.87 -10.75
N ASP A 117 -4.67 -12.40 -10.11
CA ASP A 117 -4.58 -13.80 -9.68
C ASP A 117 -5.67 -14.16 -8.67
N GLU A 118 -5.94 -13.29 -7.69
CA GLU A 118 -7.05 -13.47 -6.75
C GLU A 118 -8.41 -13.45 -7.44
N GLY A 119 -8.59 -12.60 -8.46
CA GLY A 119 -9.83 -12.58 -9.24
C GLY A 119 -10.09 -13.89 -9.97
N ILE A 120 -9.05 -14.45 -10.60
CA ILE A 120 -9.12 -15.75 -11.26
C ILE A 120 -9.45 -16.83 -10.23
N ALA A 121 -8.68 -16.93 -9.15
CA ALA A 121 -8.87 -17.94 -8.12
C ALA A 121 -10.25 -17.84 -7.46
N CYS A 122 -10.74 -16.63 -7.17
CA CYS A 122 -12.06 -16.40 -6.59
C CYS A 122 -13.17 -16.91 -7.50
N VAL A 123 -13.14 -16.58 -8.80
CA VAL A 123 -14.16 -17.03 -9.75
C VAL A 123 -14.10 -18.55 -9.97
N GLU A 124 -12.91 -19.13 -10.02
CA GLU A 124 -12.75 -20.59 -10.07
C GLU A 124 -13.36 -21.29 -8.86
N ILE A 125 -13.14 -20.76 -7.66
CA ILE A 125 -13.74 -21.28 -6.43
C ILE A 125 -15.27 -21.15 -6.45
N ILE A 126 -15.81 -20.02 -6.91
CA ILE A 126 -17.26 -19.82 -7.09
C ILE A 126 -17.82 -20.88 -8.05
N ALA A 127 -17.08 -21.23 -9.11
CA ALA A 127 -17.44 -22.26 -10.07
C ALA A 127 -17.19 -23.71 -9.58
N GLY A 128 -16.78 -23.91 -8.33
CA GLY A 128 -16.50 -25.24 -7.76
C GLY A 128 -15.18 -25.88 -8.22
N LYS A 129 -14.25 -25.08 -8.76
CA LYS A 129 -12.90 -25.50 -9.16
C LYS A 129 -11.88 -25.24 -8.05
N ALA A 130 -10.67 -25.76 -8.23
CA ALA A 130 -9.56 -25.67 -7.28
C ALA A 130 -8.72 -24.39 -7.45
N GLY A 131 -9.36 -23.21 -7.44
CA GLY A 131 -8.65 -21.93 -7.52
C GLY A 131 -7.72 -21.72 -6.32
N HIS A 132 -6.51 -21.23 -6.57
CA HIS A 132 -5.48 -21.03 -5.55
C HIS A 132 -4.50 -19.91 -5.94
N VAL A 133 -3.99 -19.18 -4.93
CA VAL A 133 -2.94 -18.18 -5.09
C VAL A 133 -1.80 -18.52 -4.14
N ASN A 134 -0.59 -18.69 -4.68
CA ASN A 134 0.62 -18.81 -3.87
C ASN A 134 1.20 -17.40 -3.61
N TYR A 135 0.84 -16.81 -2.48
CA TYR A 135 1.28 -15.46 -2.11
C TYR A 135 2.80 -15.33 -1.93
N GLU A 136 3.51 -16.42 -1.65
CA GLU A 136 4.97 -16.42 -1.52
C GLU A 136 5.68 -16.29 -2.87
N ALA A 137 4.99 -16.59 -3.97
CA ALA A 137 5.51 -16.51 -5.32
C ALA A 137 5.11 -15.20 -6.05
N ILE A 138 4.45 -14.26 -5.36
CA ILE A 138 4.08 -12.96 -5.92
C ILE A 138 5.30 -12.05 -5.97
N ALA A 139 5.65 -11.56 -7.16
CA ALA A 139 6.84 -10.74 -7.37
C ALA A 139 6.61 -9.27 -7.01
N GLY A 140 7.51 -8.69 -6.20
CA GLY A 140 7.60 -7.24 -5.98
C GLY A 140 8.55 -6.60 -7.00
N ILE A 141 8.10 -5.55 -7.70
CA ILE A 141 8.90 -4.84 -8.70
C ILE A 141 8.92 -3.34 -8.38
N ILE A 142 10.12 -2.75 -8.37
CA ILE A 142 10.36 -1.31 -8.43
C ILE A 142 10.90 -1.03 -9.83
N TYR A 143 10.24 -0.14 -10.57
CA TYR A 143 10.60 0.23 -11.95
C TYR A 143 11.67 1.32 -11.98
#